data_AF-A0A314KKN9-F1
#
_entry.id   AF-A0A314KKN9-F1
#
_cell.length_a   1.000
_cell.length_b   1.000
_cell.length_c   1.000
_cell.angle_alpha   90.00
_cell.angle_beta   90.00
_cell.angle_gamma   90.00
#
_symmetry.space_group_name_H-M   'P 1'
#
loop_
_entity.id
_entity.type
_entity.pdbx_description
1 polymer ?
#
loop_
_entity_poly.entity_id
_entity_poly.type
_entity_poly.pdbx_seq_one_letter_code
_entity_poly.pdbx_strand_id
1 'polypeptide(L)'
;MELILGLWEDIYNRPSKTRARLLSSYREQITEIFEDMKKVNILDLSPLECLLDSLFELVVSYDQERSNLDDKTSQDEKLELISKAKERLESFKHEASEKVKKVSSSEKKLKRVVKKLQTLQQERENLEGVIQATQKEVEEIQAKVSTAETKISSYDNVNLLIVDDSANLEEKKNLETSCQELINYKFYLD
;
A
#
# COMPACT_ATOMS: atom_id res chain seq x y z
N MET A 1 25.02 -12.20 -12.24
CA MET A 1 26.41 -12.67 -12.03
C MET A 1 27.21 -12.60 -13.34
N GLU A 2 26.59 -12.93 -14.48
CA GLU A 2 27.20 -12.82 -15.83
C GLU A 2 27.61 -11.39 -16.24
N LEU A 3 26.82 -10.36 -15.91
CA LEU A 3 27.16 -8.97 -16.25
C LEU A 3 28.47 -8.48 -15.60
N ILE A 4 28.73 -8.86 -14.35
CA ILE A 4 29.94 -8.45 -13.62
C ILE A 4 31.17 -9.18 -14.17
N LEU A 5 31.02 -10.46 -14.51
CA LEU A 5 32.08 -11.27 -15.14
C LEU A 5 32.41 -10.76 -16.54
N GLY A 6 31.40 -10.44 -17.36
CA GLY A 6 31.59 -9.87 -18.69
C GLY A 6 32.28 -8.50 -18.67
N LEU A 7 31.91 -7.63 -17.72
CA LEU A 7 32.58 -6.34 -17.53
C LEU A 7 34.05 -6.51 -17.15
N TRP A 8 34.36 -7.50 -16.31
CA TRP A 8 35.72 -7.77 -15.85
C TRP A 8 36.63 -8.30 -16.97
N GLU A 9 36.10 -9.16 -17.84
CA GLU A 9 36.82 -9.73 -18.97
C GLU A 9 37.14 -8.67 -20.04
N ASP A 10 36.23 -7.71 -20.26
CA ASP A 10 36.42 -6.60 -21.20
C ASP A 10 37.43 -5.56 -20.66
N ILE A 11 37.43 -5.32 -19.34
CA ILE A 11 38.39 -4.47 -18.63
C ILE A 11 39.80 -5.08 -18.66
N TYR A 12 39.91 -6.40 -18.48
CA TYR A 12 41.20 -7.10 -18.42
C TYR A 12 41.96 -7.09 -19.76
N ASN A 13 41.22 -7.29 -20.87
CA ASN A 13 41.80 -7.53 -22.20
C ASN A 13 42.15 -6.26 -22.99
N ARG A 14 41.78 -5.05 -22.52
CA ARG A 14 41.95 -3.81 -23.30
C ARG A 14 43.12 -2.92 -22.84
N PRO A 15 43.73 -2.13 -23.77
CA PRO A 15 44.73 -1.12 -23.44
C PRO A 15 44.22 -0.08 -22.44
N SER A 16 45.10 0.43 -21.58
CA SER A 16 44.77 1.35 -20.46
C SER A 16 43.94 2.58 -20.89
N LYS A 17 44.29 3.23 -22.00
CA LYS A 17 43.53 4.38 -22.55
C LYS A 17 42.09 4.04 -22.94
N THR A 18 41.84 2.82 -23.42
CA THR A 18 40.49 2.37 -23.82
C THR A 18 39.64 2.05 -22.59
N ARG A 19 40.28 1.58 -21.51
CA ARG A 19 39.65 1.18 -20.25
C ARG A 19 39.14 2.36 -19.44
N ALA A 20 39.94 3.42 -19.31
CA ALA A 20 39.54 4.65 -18.62
C ALA A 20 38.30 5.30 -19.27
N ARG A 21 38.23 5.29 -20.61
CA ARG A 21 37.10 5.84 -21.37
C ARG A 21 35.82 5.01 -21.19
N LEU A 22 35.95 3.68 -21.14
CA LEU A 22 34.85 2.76 -20.86
C LEU A 22 34.33 2.90 -19.42
N LEU A 23 35.23 2.97 -18.44
CA LEU A 23 34.86 3.16 -17.03
C LEU A 23 34.10 4.46 -16.80
N SER A 24 34.56 5.55 -17.41
CA SER A 24 33.85 6.83 -17.38
C SER A 24 32.45 6.70 -17.97
N SER A 25 32.32 6.03 -19.11
CA SER A 25 31.04 5.80 -19.79
C SER A 25 30.08 4.94 -18.97
N TYR A 26 30.56 3.87 -18.33
CA TYR A 26 29.74 3.05 -17.44
C TYR A 26 29.32 3.80 -16.18
N ARG A 27 30.22 4.58 -15.58
CA ARG A 27 29.88 5.40 -14.41
C ARG A 27 28.75 6.38 -14.72
N GLU A 28 28.86 7.07 -15.85
CA GLU A 28 27.87 8.04 -16.31
C GLU A 28 26.49 7.40 -16.56
N GLN A 29 26.45 6.27 -17.28
CA GLN A 29 25.21 5.53 -17.53
C GLN A 29 24.54 5.03 -16.24
N ILE A 30 25.33 4.51 -15.29
CA ILE A 30 24.77 4.00 -14.03
C ILE A 30 24.28 5.16 -13.16
N THR A 31 24.99 6.30 -13.12
CA THR A 31 24.54 7.50 -12.42
C THR A 31 23.21 8.01 -12.99
N GLU A 32 23.04 8.03 -14.31
CA GLU A 32 21.79 8.44 -14.97
C GLU A 32 20.60 7.57 -14.53
N ILE A 33 20.78 6.25 -14.50
CA ILE A 33 19.75 5.31 -14.03
C ILE A 33 19.37 5.58 -12.57
N PHE A 34 20.35 5.89 -11.71
CA PHE A 34 20.08 6.17 -10.30
C PHE A 34 19.32 7.47 -10.10
N GLU A 35 19.65 8.51 -10.86
CA GLU A 35 18.91 9.78 -10.84
C GLU A 35 17.46 9.59 -11.31
N ASP A 36 17.22 8.78 -12.33
CA ASP A 36 15.86 8.43 -12.75
C ASP A 36 15.10 7.64 -11.68
N MET A 37 15.76 6.70 -10.99
CA MET A 37 15.16 5.96 -9.88
C MET A 37 14.87 6.85 -8.67
N LYS A 38 15.71 7.85 -8.37
CA LYS A 38 15.50 8.83 -7.29
C LYS A 38 14.25 9.68 -7.52
N LYS A 39 13.95 10.06 -8.77
CA LYS A 39 12.72 10.81 -9.12
C LYS A 39 11.45 10.07 -8.69
N VAL A 40 11.50 8.72 -8.66
CA VAL A 40 10.38 7.89 -8.24
C VAL A 40 10.24 7.87 -6.70
N ASN A 41 11.30 8.19 -5.95
CA ASN A 41 11.34 8.39 -4.48
C ASN A 41 10.74 7.25 -3.62
N ILE A 42 10.78 6.01 -4.13
CA ILE A 42 10.27 4.81 -3.43
C ILE A 42 11.36 4.10 -2.61
N LEU A 43 12.63 4.28 -2.97
CA LEU A 43 13.75 3.49 -2.45
C LEU A 43 14.93 4.39 -2.06
N ASP A 44 15.49 4.14 -0.86
CA ASP A 44 16.78 4.68 -0.47
C ASP A 44 17.90 3.92 -1.21
N LEU A 45 18.52 4.61 -2.18
CA LEU A 45 19.60 4.07 -3.02
C LEU A 45 20.99 4.36 -2.45
N SER A 46 21.11 5.15 -1.38
CA SER A 46 22.39 5.55 -0.78
C SER A 46 23.32 4.36 -0.50
N PRO A 47 22.84 3.20 -0.01
CA PRO A 47 23.70 2.03 0.21
C PRO A 47 24.30 1.46 -1.09
N LEU A 48 23.57 1.55 -2.20
CA LEU A 48 23.99 1.05 -3.49
C LEU A 48 24.93 2.04 -4.21
N GLU A 49 24.69 3.34 -4.06
CA GLU A 49 25.59 4.39 -4.55
C GLU A 49 26.97 4.28 -3.91
N CYS A 50 27.01 4.14 -2.58
CA CYS A 50 28.25 3.96 -1.85
C CYS A 50 29.04 2.72 -2.32
N LEU A 51 28.34 1.61 -2.63
CA LEU A 51 28.95 0.42 -3.21
C LEU A 51 29.54 0.67 -4.60
N LEU A 52 28.82 1.43 -5.43
CA LEU A 52 29.22 1.74 -6.80
C LEU A 52 30.46 2.65 -6.81
N ASP A 53 30.50 3.65 -5.95
CA ASP A 53 31.66 4.54 -5.81
C ASP A 53 32.89 3.76 -5.35
N SER A 54 32.77 2.90 -4.32
CA SER A 54 33.88 2.04 -3.89
C SER A 54 34.40 1.12 -5.01
N LEU A 55 33.50 0.61 -5.87
CA LEU A 55 33.89 -0.21 -7.02
C LEU A 55 34.69 0.61 -8.04
N PHE A 56 34.24 1.82 -8.39
CA PHE A 56 34.96 2.66 -9.34
C PHE A 56 36.31 3.14 -8.78
N GLU A 57 36.39 3.49 -7.50
CA GLU A 57 37.65 3.81 -6.82
C GLU A 57 38.64 2.65 -6.88
N LEU A 58 38.18 1.42 -6.65
CA LEU A 58 39.01 0.22 -6.75
C LEU A 58 39.57 0.04 -8.16
N VAL A 59 38.76 0.22 -9.19
CA VAL A 59 39.22 0.06 -10.58
C VAL A 59 40.23 1.14 -10.96
N VAL A 60 40.00 2.39 -10.56
CA VAL A 60 40.95 3.50 -10.79
C VAL A 60 42.28 3.23 -10.09
N SER A 61 42.24 2.77 -8.83
CA SER A 61 43.42 2.42 -8.04
C SER A 61 44.23 1.30 -8.70
N TYR A 62 43.55 0.24 -9.17
CA TYR A 62 44.18 -0.86 -9.89
C TYR A 62 44.87 -0.41 -11.19
N ASP A 63 44.19 0.42 -12.00
CA ASP A 63 44.76 0.93 -13.24
C ASP A 63 46.00 1.80 -13.00
N GLN A 64 45.98 2.60 -11.93
CA GLN A 64 47.11 3.44 -11.55
C GLN A 64 48.31 2.61 -11.09
N GLU A 65 48.10 1.60 -10.23
CA GLU A 65 49.17 0.68 -9.83
C GLU A 65 49.74 -0.10 -11.01
N ARG A 66 48.89 -0.54 -11.95
CA ARG A 66 49.32 -1.21 -13.18
C ARG A 66 50.12 -0.30 -14.11
N SER A 67 49.76 0.98 -14.21
CA SER A 67 50.49 1.96 -15.02
C SER A 67 51.86 2.31 -14.43
N ASN A 68 52.02 2.23 -13.11
CA ASN A 68 53.30 2.45 -12.42
C ASN A 68 54.27 1.25 -12.58
N LEU A 69 53.81 0.17 -13.20
CA LEU A 69 54.51 -1.10 -13.40
C LEU A 69 55.30 -1.14 -14.73
N ASP A 70 55.67 0.02 -15.28
CA ASP A 70 56.48 0.17 -16.50
C ASP A 70 57.84 -0.56 -16.40
N ASP A 71 58.50 -0.78 -17.54
CA ASP A 71 59.68 -1.66 -17.68
C ASP A 71 60.93 -1.23 -16.88
N LYS A 72 60.92 -0.02 -16.29
CA LYS A 72 62.04 0.55 -15.51
C LYS A 72 61.91 0.38 -14.00
N THR A 73 60.75 -0.05 -13.50
CA THR A 73 60.50 -0.23 -12.06
C THR A 73 61.24 -1.47 -11.56
N SER A 74 61.97 -1.35 -10.44
CA SER A 74 62.77 -2.46 -9.91
C SER A 74 61.89 -3.65 -9.52
N GLN A 75 62.45 -4.86 -9.51
CA GLN A 75 61.71 -6.07 -9.15
C GLN A 75 61.10 -5.97 -7.74
N ASP A 76 61.78 -5.32 -6.80
CA ASP A 76 61.30 -5.13 -5.42
C ASP A 76 60.10 -4.18 -5.35
N GLU A 77 60.11 -3.06 -6.07
CA GLU A 77 58.98 -2.13 -6.16
C GLU A 77 57.75 -2.79 -6.80
N LYS A 78 57.96 -3.64 -7.83
CA LYS A 78 56.88 -4.42 -8.45
C LYS A 78 56.25 -5.40 -7.45
N LEU A 79 57.07 -6.07 -6.64
CA LEU A 79 56.59 -6.97 -5.58
C LEU A 79 55.83 -6.21 -4.48
N GLU A 80 56.29 -5.03 -4.09
CA GLU A 80 55.61 -4.18 -3.11
C GLU A 80 54.23 -3.73 -3.61
N LEU A 81 54.11 -3.29 -4.87
CA LEU A 81 52.84 -2.92 -5.48
C LEU A 81 51.88 -4.11 -5.54
N ILE A 82 52.35 -5.29 -5.92
CA ILE A 82 51.54 -6.52 -5.92
C ILE A 82 51.05 -6.85 -4.51
N SER A 83 51.90 -6.68 -3.50
CA SER A 83 51.53 -6.92 -2.10
C SER A 83 50.41 -5.95 -1.64
N LYS A 84 50.53 -4.65 -1.96
CA LYS A 84 49.51 -3.64 -1.65
C LYS A 84 48.18 -3.90 -2.37
N ALA A 85 48.24 -4.27 -3.65
CA ALA A 85 47.06 -4.65 -4.42
C ALA A 85 46.35 -5.87 -3.80
N LYS A 86 47.11 -6.86 -3.34
CA LYS A 86 46.58 -8.07 -2.69
C LYS A 86 45.92 -7.75 -1.35
N GLU A 87 46.54 -6.90 -0.55
CA GLU A 87 45.96 -6.46 0.74
C GLU A 87 44.62 -5.76 0.51
N ARG A 88 44.56 -4.80 -0.42
CA ARG A 88 43.31 -4.11 -0.79
C ARG A 88 42.24 -5.09 -1.26
N LEU A 89 42.61 -6.05 -2.12
CA LEU A 89 41.68 -7.05 -2.61
C LEU A 89 41.06 -7.88 -1.47
N GLU A 90 41.84 -8.27 -0.47
CA GLU A 90 41.32 -9.01 0.68
C GLU A 90 40.43 -8.14 1.57
N SER A 91 40.76 -6.86 1.78
CA SER A 91 39.87 -5.92 2.46
C SER A 91 38.52 -5.77 1.75
N PHE A 92 38.52 -5.63 0.42
CA PHE A 92 37.29 -5.52 -0.36
C PHE A 92 36.46 -6.81 -0.32
N LYS A 93 37.09 -7.99 -0.37
CA LYS A 93 36.39 -9.27 -0.21
C LYS A 93 35.69 -9.36 1.15
N HIS A 94 36.36 -8.90 2.21
CA HIS A 94 35.78 -8.90 3.54
C HIS A 94 34.56 -7.95 3.63
N GLU A 95 34.70 -6.72 3.15
CA GLU A 95 33.60 -5.74 3.11
C GLU A 95 32.40 -6.26 2.29
N ALA A 96 32.66 -6.83 1.12
CA ALA A 96 31.62 -7.41 0.26
C ALA A 96 30.87 -8.54 0.98
N SER A 97 31.57 -9.42 1.69
CA SER A 97 30.97 -10.52 2.47
C SER A 97 30.01 -10.00 3.55
N GLU A 98 30.42 -8.97 4.29
CA GLU A 98 29.57 -8.35 5.32
C GLU A 98 28.33 -7.69 4.72
N LYS A 99 28.48 -6.97 3.60
CA LYS A 99 27.34 -6.38 2.88
C LYS A 99 26.38 -7.44 2.35
N VAL A 100 26.87 -8.57 1.82
CA VAL A 100 26.04 -9.70 1.38
C VAL A 100 25.22 -10.29 2.53
N LYS A 101 25.82 -10.48 3.72
CA LYS A 101 25.10 -10.96 4.91
C LYS A 101 23.97 -9.99 5.31
N LYS A 102 24.25 -8.68 5.27
CA LYS A 102 23.26 -7.64 5.57
C LYS A 102 22.09 -7.67 4.59
N VAL A 103 22.37 -7.78 3.28
CA VAL A 103 21.35 -7.91 2.24
C VAL A 103 20.48 -9.15 2.47
N SER A 104 21.09 -10.31 2.75
CA SER A 104 20.33 -11.55 3.01
C SER A 104 19.41 -11.43 4.23
N SER A 105 19.87 -10.78 5.29
CA SER A 105 19.05 -10.51 6.48
C SER A 105 17.85 -9.61 6.15
N SER A 106 18.07 -8.55 5.38
CA SER A 106 17.00 -7.65 4.92
C SER A 106 16.00 -8.37 4.01
N GLU A 107 16.45 -9.21 3.08
CA GLU A 107 15.59 -10.01 2.20
C GLU A 107 14.66 -10.93 3.00
N LYS A 108 15.17 -11.59 4.05
CA LYS A 108 14.36 -12.43 4.95
C LYS A 108 13.30 -11.62 5.71
N LYS A 109 13.62 -10.38 6.11
CA LYS A 109 12.64 -9.48 6.75
C LYS A 109 11.57 -9.05 5.75
N LEU A 110 11.97 -8.68 4.53
CA LEU A 110 11.05 -8.31 3.46
C LEU A 110 10.07 -9.45 3.13
N LYS A 111 10.55 -10.69 2.97
CA LYS A 111 9.68 -11.87 2.75
C LYS A 111 8.62 -12.04 3.85
N ARG A 112 8.95 -11.73 5.11
CA ARG A 112 7.99 -11.76 6.22
C ARG A 112 6.94 -10.65 6.12
N VAL A 113 7.35 -9.44 5.75
CA VAL A 113 6.43 -8.31 5.56
C VAL A 113 5.47 -8.59 4.40
N VAL A 114 5.97 -9.11 3.27
CA VAL A 114 5.15 -9.47 2.10
C VAL A 114 4.07 -10.50 2.47
N LYS A 115 4.43 -11.55 3.23
CA LYS A 115 3.44 -12.54 3.70
C LYS A 115 2.36 -11.92 4.58
N LYS A 116 2.75 -11.04 5.52
CA LYS A 116 1.78 -10.33 6.38
C LYS A 116 0.84 -9.45 5.56
N LEU A 117 1.37 -8.76 4.55
CA LEU A 117 0.57 -7.91 3.65
C LEU A 117 -0.49 -8.73 2.89
N GLN A 118 -0.12 -9.92 2.40
CA GLN A 118 -1.07 -10.83 1.73
C GLN A 118 -2.19 -11.27 2.68
N THR A 119 -1.87 -11.60 3.94
CA THR A 119 -2.89 -11.94 4.95
C THR A 119 -3.84 -10.77 5.22
N LEU A 120 -3.31 -9.57 5.43
CA LEU A 120 -4.14 -8.37 5.64
C LEU A 120 -5.01 -8.05 4.44
N GLN A 121 -4.52 -8.28 3.23
CA GLN A 121 -5.28 -8.08 2.01
C GLN A 121 -6.48 -9.04 1.93
N GLN A 122 -6.30 -10.31 2.31
CA GLN A 122 -7.39 -11.27 2.39
C GLN A 122 -8.42 -10.89 3.48
N GLU A 123 -7.96 -10.43 4.65
CA GLU A 123 -8.85 -9.97 5.72
C GLU A 123 -9.68 -8.76 5.28
N ARG A 124 -9.07 -7.82 4.55
CA ARG A 124 -9.78 -6.67 3.96
C ARG A 124 -10.90 -7.13 3.02
N GLU A 125 -10.60 -8.03 2.10
CA GLU A 125 -11.57 -8.56 1.13
C GLU A 125 -12.73 -9.27 1.83
N ASN A 126 -12.45 -10.04 2.89
CA ASN A 126 -13.48 -10.68 3.70
C ASN A 126 -14.39 -9.66 4.40
N LEU A 127 -13.81 -8.63 5.01
CA LEU A 127 -14.57 -7.56 5.69
C LEU A 127 -15.42 -6.76 4.70
N GLU A 128 -14.91 -6.50 3.50
CA GLU A 128 -15.67 -5.82 2.45
C GLU A 128 -16.91 -6.63 2.03
N GLY A 129 -16.78 -7.95 1.93
CA GLY A 129 -17.92 -8.84 1.73
C GLY A 129 -18.96 -8.80 2.86
N VAL A 130 -18.50 -8.76 4.12
CA VAL A 130 -19.40 -8.63 5.28
C VAL A 130 -20.14 -7.29 5.26
N ILE A 131 -19.43 -6.19 4.97
CA ILE A 131 -20.03 -4.85 4.87
C ILE A 131 -21.12 -4.83 3.80
N GLN A 132 -20.86 -5.39 2.60
CA GLN A 132 -21.87 -5.45 1.54
C GLN A 132 -23.11 -6.26 1.94
N ALA A 133 -22.92 -7.40 2.62
CA ALA A 133 -24.03 -8.21 3.10
C ALA A 133 -24.87 -7.46 4.15
N THR A 134 -24.23 -6.85 5.14
CA THR A 134 -24.91 -6.07 6.17
C THR A 134 -25.62 -4.85 5.59
N GLN A 135 -25.03 -4.19 4.60
CA GLN A 135 -25.66 -3.06 3.91
C GLN A 135 -26.98 -3.46 3.25
N LYS A 136 -27.00 -4.62 2.57
CA LYS A 136 -28.22 -5.15 1.95
C LYS A 136 -29.29 -5.49 3.00
N GLU A 137 -28.91 -6.10 4.12
CA GLU A 137 -29.84 -6.39 5.21
C GLU A 137 -30.45 -5.12 5.80
N VAL A 138 -29.64 -4.06 5.97
CA VAL A 138 -30.12 -2.74 6.43
C VAL A 138 -31.14 -2.15 5.46
N GLU A 139 -30.86 -2.20 4.15
CA GLU A 139 -31.80 -1.73 3.11
C GLU A 139 -33.13 -2.51 3.16
N GLU A 140 -33.08 -3.84 3.34
CA GLU A 140 -34.27 -4.67 3.48
C GLU A 140 -35.08 -4.34 4.75
N ILE A 141 -34.41 -4.10 5.89
CA ILE A 141 -35.06 -3.70 7.13
C ILE A 141 -35.70 -2.31 6.96
N GLN A 142 -35.00 -1.37 6.34
CA GLN A 142 -35.50 -0.02 6.12
C GLN A 142 -36.75 -0.02 5.24
N ALA A 143 -36.78 -0.84 4.18
CA ALA A 143 -37.98 -1.03 3.36
C ALA A 143 -39.16 -1.60 4.16
N LYS A 144 -38.92 -2.56 5.05
CA LYS A 144 -39.94 -3.13 5.94
C LYS A 144 -40.47 -2.08 6.93
N VAL A 145 -39.59 -1.25 7.50
CA VAL A 145 -39.95 -0.15 8.40
C VAL A 145 -40.84 0.86 7.68
N SER A 146 -40.46 1.36 6.51
CA SER A 146 -41.29 2.30 5.74
C SER A 146 -42.66 1.71 5.37
N THR A 147 -42.71 0.41 5.06
CA THR A 147 -43.98 -0.30 4.82
C THR A 147 -44.85 -0.39 6.08
N ALA A 148 -44.25 -0.53 7.26
CA ALA A 148 -44.99 -0.55 8.52
C ALA A 148 -45.47 0.86 8.90
N GLU A 149 -44.63 1.89 8.76
CA GLU A 149 -44.97 3.30 9.03
C GLU A 149 -46.14 3.78 8.17
N THR A 150 -46.12 3.46 6.86
CA THR A 150 -47.24 3.79 5.95
C THR A 150 -48.55 3.10 6.34
N LYS A 151 -48.50 1.82 6.78
CA LYS A 151 -49.67 1.12 7.31
C LYS A 151 -50.20 1.77 8.58
N ILE A 152 -49.33 2.10 9.54
CA ILE A 152 -49.71 2.77 10.80
C ILE A 152 -50.40 4.10 10.51
N SER A 153 -49.79 4.93 9.66
CA SER A 153 -50.38 6.21 9.25
C SER A 153 -51.77 6.05 8.61
N SER A 154 -51.99 4.98 7.85
CA SER A 154 -53.32 4.70 7.29
C SER A 154 -54.36 4.37 8.37
N TYR A 155 -53.99 3.63 9.42
CA TYR A 155 -54.89 3.30 10.53
C TYR A 155 -55.21 4.52 11.38
N ASP A 156 -54.23 5.37 11.67
CA ASP A 156 -54.45 6.62 12.43
C ASP A 156 -55.43 7.54 11.71
N ASN A 157 -55.36 7.61 10.37
CA ASN A 157 -56.27 8.42 9.57
C ASN A 157 -57.71 7.88 9.56
N VAL A 158 -57.88 6.55 9.56
CA VAL A 158 -59.20 5.90 9.68
C VAL A 158 -59.79 6.09 11.07
N ASN A 159 -58.97 6.00 12.12
CA ASN A 159 -59.43 6.16 13.50
C ASN A 159 -59.90 7.61 13.77
N LEU A 160 -59.24 8.61 13.18
CA LEU A 160 -59.69 10.01 13.22
C LEU A 160 -61.04 10.23 12.51
N LEU A 161 -61.31 9.54 11.41
CA LEU A 161 -62.61 9.61 10.72
C LEU A 161 -63.76 9.00 11.53
N ILE A 162 -63.49 7.99 12.35
CA ILE A 162 -64.51 7.34 13.22
C ILE A 162 -64.83 8.21 14.45
N VAL A 163 -63.90 9.02 14.93
CA VAL A 163 -64.16 9.95 16.06
C VAL A 163 -65.17 11.04 15.66
N ASP A 164 -65.22 11.41 14.38
CA ASP A 164 -66.20 12.38 13.85
C ASP A 164 -67.65 11.84 13.87
N ASP A 165 -67.83 10.51 13.86
CA ASP A 165 -69.14 9.87 14.07
C ASP A 165 -69.66 10.01 15.52
N SER A 166 -68.84 10.49 16.47
CA SER A 166 -69.30 10.72 17.86
C SER A 166 -70.29 11.88 17.96
N ALA A 167 -70.23 12.87 17.06
CA ALA A 167 -71.23 13.94 16.97
C ALA A 167 -72.63 13.37 16.62
N ASN A 168 -72.66 12.31 15.80
CA ASN A 168 -73.88 11.62 15.38
C ASN A 168 -74.51 10.79 16.54
N LEU A 169 -73.68 10.34 17.49
CA LEU A 169 -74.13 9.64 18.69
C LEU A 169 -74.82 10.59 19.69
N GLU A 170 -74.30 11.81 19.84
CA GLU A 170 -74.87 12.84 20.71
C GLU A 170 -76.24 13.31 20.18
N GLU A 171 -76.36 13.53 18.87
CA GLU A 171 -77.64 13.84 18.21
C GLU A 171 -78.69 12.74 18.40
N LYS A 172 -78.27 11.47 18.28
CA LYS A 172 -79.17 10.33 18.50
C LYS A 172 -79.70 10.26 19.93
N LYS A 173 -78.86 10.51 20.94
CA LYS A 173 -79.30 10.58 22.35
C LYS A 173 -80.29 11.71 22.60
N ASN A 174 -80.05 12.87 21.99
CA ASN A 174 -80.95 14.03 22.12
C ASN A 174 -82.32 13.73 21.49
N LEU A 175 -82.33 13.09 20.31
CA LEU A 175 -83.56 12.62 19.66
C LEU A 175 -84.33 11.59 20.51
N GLU A 176 -83.62 10.61 21.08
CA GLU A 176 -84.23 9.58 21.93
C GLU A 176 -84.84 10.19 23.21
N THR A 177 -84.15 11.15 23.81
CA THR A 177 -84.67 11.91 24.97
C THR A 177 -85.92 12.71 24.59
N SER A 178 -85.90 13.40 23.45
CA SER A 178 -87.05 14.19 22.96
C SER A 178 -88.25 13.31 22.60
N CYS A 179 -88.03 12.11 22.05
CA CYS A 179 -89.09 11.13 21.83
C CYS A 179 -89.72 10.67 23.16
N GLN A 180 -88.92 10.43 24.19
CA GLN A 180 -89.41 10.01 25.50
C GLN A 180 -90.23 11.11 26.18
N GLU A 181 -89.81 12.37 26.05
CA GLU A 181 -90.57 13.53 26.53
C GLU A 181 -91.91 13.68 25.82
N LEU A 182 -91.94 13.52 24.48
CA LEU A 182 -93.19 13.54 23.71
C LEU A 182 -94.16 12.42 24.11
N ILE A 183 -93.64 11.22 24.38
CA ILE A 183 -94.43 10.10 24.90
C ILE A 183 -95.01 10.48 26.27
N ASN A 184 -94.21 11.05 27.17
CA ASN A 184 -94.67 11.46 28.49
C ASN A 184 -95.75 12.55 28.41
N TYR A 185 -95.58 13.56 27.54
CA TYR A 185 -96.60 14.60 27.32
C TYR A 185 -97.93 14.04 26.80
N LYS A 186 -97.89 12.98 25.98
CA LYS A 186 -99.09 12.31 25.48
C LYS A 186 -99.89 11.60 26.59
N PHE A 187 -99.25 11.20 27.68
CA PHE A 187 -99.92 10.59 28.84
C PHE A 187 -100.47 11.61 29.86
N TYR A 188 -100.20 12.91 29.69
CA TYR A 188 -100.73 13.99 30.55
C TYR A 188 -101.94 14.73 29.93
N LEU A 189 -102.36 14.36 28.72
CA LEU A 189 -103.46 14.99 27.98
C LEU A 189 -104.69 14.07 27.79
N ASP A 190 -104.67 12.87 28.37
CA ASP A 190 -105.84 11.99 28.58
C ASP A 190 -106.25 11.99 30.07
#